data_AF-A0A7C8IK95-F1
#
_entry.id   AF-A0A7C8IK95-F1
#
_cell.length_a   1.000
_cell.length_b   1.000
_cell.length_c   1.000
_cell.angle_alpha   90.00
_cell.angle_beta   90.00
_cell.angle_gamma   90.00
#
_symmetry.space_group_name_H-M   'P 1'
#
loop_
_entity.id
_entity.type
_entity.pdbx_description
1 polymer ?
#
loop_
_entity_poly.entity_id
_entity_poly.type
_entity_poly.pdbx_seq_one_letter_code
_entity_poly.pdbx_strand_id
1 'polypeptide(L)'
;MRAAALTLLSAASLAAAAFDPAIIVVEKSLGNAYQNTTIEVSPENDYANAEVLNQVSSLYQVGPDYTYFCFAYKPDGTFYSDEWFGLGKPLHLSTNNVVVQAITCRVE
;
A
#
# COMPACT_ATOMS: atom_id res chain seq x y z
N MET A 1 60.39 -6.60 18.63
CA MET A 1 59.67 -5.61 17.81
C MET A 1 58.20 -6.03 17.79
N ARG A 2 57.28 -5.12 18.12
CA ARG A 2 55.83 -5.36 18.21
C ARG A 2 55.26 -5.42 16.79
N ALA A 3 54.57 -6.50 16.43
CA ALA A 3 53.74 -6.53 15.23
C ALA A 3 52.31 -6.19 15.64
N ALA A 4 51.86 -5.02 15.23
CA ALA A 4 50.51 -4.52 15.46
C ALA A 4 49.53 -5.17 14.48
N ALA A 5 48.31 -5.36 14.98
CA ALA A 5 47.16 -5.93 14.29
C ALA A 5 46.69 -5.12 13.08
N LEU A 6 46.05 -5.78 12.12
CA LEU A 6 45.03 -5.14 11.29
C LEU A 6 43.97 -6.19 10.90
N THR A 7 42.96 -6.37 11.76
CA THR A 7 41.71 -7.05 11.39
C THR A 7 40.89 -6.11 10.51
N LEU A 8 40.83 -6.41 9.23
CA LEU A 8 39.94 -5.77 8.26
C LEU A 8 38.49 -6.17 8.58
N LEU A 9 37.76 -5.31 9.29
CA LEU A 9 36.31 -5.40 9.38
C LEU A 9 35.72 -4.89 8.06
N SER A 10 35.29 -5.79 7.20
CA SER A 10 34.45 -5.46 6.05
C SER A 10 33.05 -5.12 6.55
N ALA A 11 32.73 -3.82 6.62
CA ALA A 11 31.37 -3.36 6.79
C ALA A 11 30.65 -3.46 5.43
N ALA A 12 29.86 -4.51 5.25
CA ALA A 12 28.92 -4.59 4.14
C ALA A 12 27.71 -3.69 4.48
N SER A 13 27.67 -2.48 3.91
CA SER A 13 26.44 -1.69 3.90
C SER A 13 25.46 -2.33 2.92
N LEU A 14 24.40 -2.99 3.42
CA LEU A 14 23.24 -3.33 2.59
C LEU A 14 22.57 -2.01 2.18
N ALA A 15 22.69 -1.64 0.91
CA ALA A 15 21.79 -0.67 0.33
C ALA A 15 20.40 -1.34 0.23
N ALA A 16 19.45 -0.90 1.04
CA ALA A 16 18.06 -1.27 0.85
C ALA A 16 17.60 -0.68 -0.50
N ALA A 17 17.03 -1.51 -1.37
CA ALA A 17 16.36 -1.01 -2.56
C ALA A 17 15.12 -0.24 -2.10
N ALA A 18 15.16 1.09 -2.20
CA ALA A 18 13.98 1.92 -1.93
C ALA A 18 13.01 1.73 -3.10
N PHE A 19 11.86 1.11 -2.83
CA PHE A 19 10.77 1.02 -3.78
C PHE A 19 9.94 2.30 -3.71
N ASP A 20 9.55 2.81 -4.88
CA ASP A 20 8.61 3.92 -4.95
C ASP A 20 7.25 3.52 -4.35
N PRO A 21 6.49 4.47 -3.77
CA PRO A 21 5.17 4.16 -3.24
C PRO A 21 4.17 3.79 -4.35
N ALA A 22 3.26 2.86 -4.04
CA ALA A 22 2.10 2.60 -4.88
C ALA A 22 1.13 3.78 -4.78
N ILE A 23 0.67 4.30 -5.92
CA ILE A 23 -0.29 5.40 -5.95
C ILE A 23 -1.69 4.81 -6.07
N ILE A 24 -2.45 4.86 -4.96
CA ILE A 24 -3.79 4.29 -4.88
C ILE A 24 -4.82 5.41 -4.88
N VAL A 25 -5.84 5.28 -5.70
CA VAL A 25 -7.03 6.12 -5.63
C VAL A 25 -8.05 5.42 -4.74
N VAL A 26 -8.43 6.13 -3.68
CA VAL A 26 -9.55 5.82 -2.82
C VAL A 26 -10.75 6.59 -3.34
N GLU A 27 -11.66 5.88 -3.99
CA GLU A 27 -12.96 6.42 -4.39
C GLU A 27 -13.94 6.25 -3.24
N LYS A 28 -14.69 7.30 -2.93
CA LYS A 28 -15.80 7.29 -1.97
C LYS A 28 -17.11 7.55 -2.69
N SER A 29 -18.15 6.82 -2.31
CA SER A 29 -19.52 7.04 -2.78
C SER A 29 -20.31 7.81 -1.72
N LEU A 30 -20.72 9.04 -2.06
CA LEU A 30 -21.51 9.93 -1.21
C LEU A 30 -23.00 9.91 -1.59
N GLY A 31 -23.50 8.74 -2.03
CA GLY A 31 -24.88 8.51 -2.48
C GLY A 31 -25.15 9.03 -3.90
N ASN A 32 -24.90 10.32 -4.14
CA ASN A 32 -25.21 10.99 -5.42
C ASN A 32 -23.96 11.51 -6.15
N ALA A 33 -22.80 11.36 -5.53
CA ALA A 33 -21.53 11.89 -6.00
C ALA A 33 -20.39 10.95 -5.63
N TYR A 34 -19.29 11.05 -6.36
CA TYR A 34 -18.05 10.36 -6.06
C TYR A 34 -16.98 11.37 -5.67
N GLN A 35 -16.20 11.02 -4.66
CA GLN A 35 -15.03 11.79 -4.25
C GLN A 35 -13.80 10.89 -4.31
N ASN A 36 -12.79 11.33 -5.04
CA ASN A 36 -11.54 10.60 -5.20
C ASN A 36 -10.46 11.25 -4.34
N THR A 37 -9.73 10.42 -3.60
CA THR A 37 -8.54 10.83 -2.86
C THR A 37 -7.39 9.94 -3.30
N THR A 38 -6.29 10.54 -3.73
CA THR A 38 -5.07 9.80 -4.07
C THR A 38 -4.19 9.70 -2.83
N ILE A 39 -3.68 8.51 -2.57
CA ILE A 39 -2.77 8.21 -1.46
C ILE A 39 -1.52 7.51 -1.99
N GLU A 40 -0.44 7.63 -1.22
CA GLU A 40 0.81 6.94 -1.45
C GLU A 40 0.93 5.81 -0.42
N VAL A 41 1.01 4.57 -0.89
CA VAL A 41 1.17 3.38 -0.05
C VAL A 41 2.59 2.86 -0.23
N SER A 42 3.42 3.02 0.80
CA SER A 42 4.76 2.46 0.82
C SER A 42 4.70 0.93 0.75
N PRO A 43 5.56 0.26 -0.04
CA PRO A 43 5.59 -1.21 -0.07
C PRO A 43 6.04 -1.83 1.25
N GLU A 44 6.67 -1.05 2.12
CA GLU A 44 7.23 -1.49 3.40
C GLU A 44 6.23 -1.38 4.56
N ASN A 45 5.22 -0.52 4.43
CA ASN A 45 4.33 -0.16 5.54
C ASN A 45 2.87 -0.10 5.10
N ASP A 46 1.98 -0.41 6.03
CA ASP A 46 0.55 -0.33 5.76
C ASP A 46 0.09 1.14 5.82
N TYR A 47 -0.76 1.54 4.88
CA TYR A 47 -1.45 2.81 4.94
C TYR A 47 -2.72 2.68 5.76
N ALA A 48 -2.79 3.37 6.89
CA ALA A 48 -3.96 3.41 7.76
C ALA A 48 -4.34 4.86 8.09
N ASN A 49 -5.46 5.33 7.53
CA ASN A 49 -6.02 6.64 7.85
C ASN A 49 -7.55 6.56 7.81
N ALA A 50 -8.19 6.60 8.98
CA ALA A 50 -9.65 6.47 9.10
C ALA A 50 -10.42 7.60 8.41
N GLU A 51 -9.85 8.80 8.26
CA GLU A 51 -10.50 9.92 7.57
C GLU A 51 -10.55 9.71 6.06
N VAL A 52 -9.55 9.04 5.50
CA VAL A 52 -9.50 8.70 4.07
C VAL A 52 -10.21 7.38 3.79
N LEU A 53 -10.16 6.43 4.72
CA LEU A 53 -10.65 5.06 4.51
C LEU A 53 -12.02 4.77 5.14
N ASN A 54 -12.70 5.77 5.71
CA ASN A 54 -14.12 5.69 5.99
C ASN A 54 -14.92 5.94 4.70
N GLN A 55 -15.81 5.03 4.32
CA GLN A 55 -16.69 5.16 3.15
C GLN A 55 -16.04 4.91 1.77
N VAL A 56 -15.14 3.93 1.69
CA VAL A 56 -14.53 3.52 0.42
C VAL A 56 -15.57 2.79 -0.45
N SER A 57 -15.69 3.18 -1.72
CA SER A 57 -16.45 2.44 -2.73
C SER A 57 -15.57 1.56 -3.59
N SER A 58 -14.47 2.12 -4.08
CA SER A 58 -13.51 1.43 -4.93
C SER A 58 -12.08 1.79 -4.54
N LEU A 59 -11.16 0.84 -4.71
CA LEU A 59 -9.72 1.06 -4.63
C LEU A 59 -9.08 0.64 -5.95
N TYR A 60 -8.24 1.51 -6.51
CA TYR A 60 -7.52 1.19 -7.73
C TYR A 60 -6.18 1.91 -7.81
N GLN A 61 -5.20 1.27 -8.43
CA GLN A 61 -3.89 1.87 -8.65
C GLN A 61 -3.91 2.78 -9.88
N VAL A 62 -3.22 3.90 -9.79
CA VAL A 62 -2.88 4.80 -10.91
C VAL A 62 -1.38 5.07 -10.91
N GLY A 63 -0.83 5.67 -11.97
CA GLY A 63 0.61 5.96 -12.00
C GLY A 63 1.49 4.70 -12.18
N PRO A 64 2.81 4.87 -12.34
CA PRO A 64 3.45 4.26 -13.48
C PRO A 64 3.90 2.81 -13.26
N ASP A 65 3.55 2.00 -14.27
CA ASP A 65 4.17 0.78 -14.82
C ASP A 65 4.57 -0.40 -13.93
N TYR A 66 4.63 -0.26 -12.62
CA TYR A 66 4.88 -1.36 -11.69
C TYR A 66 3.57 -1.88 -11.11
N THR A 67 3.29 -3.15 -11.33
CA THR A 67 2.15 -3.82 -10.70
C THR A 67 2.45 -4.00 -9.22
N TYR A 68 1.68 -3.33 -8.36
CA TYR A 68 1.66 -3.64 -6.94
C TYR A 68 0.52 -4.61 -6.65
N PHE A 69 0.81 -5.57 -5.78
CA PHE A 69 -0.20 -6.44 -5.18
C PHE A 69 -0.70 -5.79 -3.90
N CYS A 70 -1.86 -5.15 -3.98
CA CYS A 70 -2.46 -4.47 -2.85
C CYS A 70 -3.62 -5.26 -2.24
N PHE A 71 -3.75 -5.17 -0.93
CA PHE A 71 -4.81 -5.81 -0.14
C PHE A 71 -5.46 -4.77 0.76
N ALA A 72 -6.79 -4.86 0.90
CA ALA A 72 -7.56 -4.00 1.78
C ALA A 72 -8.09 -4.81 2.97
N TYR A 73 -7.87 -4.29 4.17
CA TYR A 73 -8.24 -4.94 5.42
C TYR A 73 -9.55 -4.36 5.97
N LYS A 74 -10.40 -5.25 6.46
CA LYS A 74 -11.55 -4.93 7.30
C LYS A 74 -11.09 -4.51 8.70
N PRO A 75 -11.98 -3.86 9.49
CA PRO A 75 -11.69 -3.55 10.90
C PRO A 75 -11.39 -4.78 11.77
N ASP A 76 -11.85 -5.97 11.38
CA ASP A 76 -11.56 -7.24 12.07
C ASP A 76 -10.20 -7.86 11.69
N GLY A 77 -9.43 -7.21 10.79
CA GLY A 77 -8.14 -7.68 10.31
C GLY A 77 -8.21 -8.70 9.18
N THR A 78 -9.40 -9.08 8.71
CA THR A 78 -9.56 -9.95 7.53
C THR A 78 -9.57 -9.16 6.23
N PHE A 79 -9.34 -9.82 5.10
CA PHE A 79 -9.39 -9.15 3.80
C PHE A 79 -10.82 -8.93 3.30
N TYR A 80 -11.00 -7.87 2.51
CA TYR A 80 -12.23 -7.66 1.75
C TYR A 80 -12.39 -8.61 0.56
N SER A 81 -11.28 -9.13 0.03
CA SER A 81 -11.21 -10.05 -1.10
C SER A 81 -10.06 -11.03 -0.87
N ASP A 82 -10.23 -12.29 -1.29
CA ASP A 82 -9.14 -13.27 -1.31
C ASP A 82 -8.10 -12.97 -2.41
N GLU A 83 -8.45 -12.08 -3.33
CA GLU A 83 -7.58 -11.61 -4.38
C GLU A 83 -7.06 -10.18 -4.14
N TRP A 84 -5.83 -9.94 -4.58
CA TRP A 84 -5.21 -8.62 -4.63
C TRP A 84 -5.89 -7.70 -5.65
N PHE A 85 -5.69 -6.39 -5.46
CA PHE A 85 -6.02 -5.33 -6.40
C PHE A 85 -4.76 -4.54 -6.78
N GLY A 86 -4.78 -3.88 -7.94
CA GLY A 86 -3.60 -3.21 -8.48
C GLY A 86 -3.87 -2.61 -9.85
N LEU A 87 -2.80 -2.41 -10.63
CA LEU A 87 -2.90 -1.82 -11.96
C LEU A 87 -3.82 -2.64 -12.88
N GLY A 88 -4.87 -2.01 -13.42
CA GLY A 88 -5.87 -2.67 -14.27
C GLY A 88 -6.80 -3.65 -13.56
N LYS A 89 -6.65 -3.83 -12.24
CA LYS A 89 -7.46 -4.74 -11.42
C LYS A 89 -8.02 -3.99 -10.20
N PRO A 90 -9.12 -3.22 -10.35
CA PRO A 90 -9.72 -2.48 -9.25
C PRO A 90 -10.39 -3.42 -8.23
N LEU A 91 -10.40 -3.02 -6.96
CA LEU A 91 -11.23 -3.62 -5.92
C LEU A 91 -12.50 -2.79 -5.74
N HIS A 92 -13.63 -3.36 -6.13
CA HIS A 92 -14.95 -2.77 -5.87
C HIS A 92 -15.51 -3.36 -4.57
N LEU A 93 -15.74 -2.50 -3.58
CA LEU A 93 -16.22 -2.93 -2.26
C LEU A 93 -17.75 -2.84 -2.17
N SER A 94 -18.31 -1.64 -2.36
CA SER A 94 -19.77 -1.39 -2.33
C SER A 94 -20.05 0.07 -2.65
N THR A 95 -21.28 0.41 -3.00
CA THR A 95 -21.73 1.81 -3.17
C THR A 95 -22.08 2.50 -1.84
N ASN A 96 -22.08 1.78 -0.71
CA ASN A 96 -22.46 2.33 0.60
C ASN A 96 -21.42 2.03 1.69
N ASN A 97 -20.73 3.09 2.13
CA ASN A 97 -20.08 3.23 3.45
C ASN A 97 -19.25 2.03 3.95
N VAL A 98 -18.32 1.51 3.14
CA VAL A 98 -17.38 0.47 3.59
C VAL A 98 -16.21 1.13 4.32
N VAL A 99 -15.86 0.60 5.50
CA VAL A 99 -14.72 1.09 6.30
C VAL A 99 -13.52 0.20 6.03
N VAL A 100 -12.50 0.73 5.37
CA VAL A 100 -11.21 0.05 5.20
C VAL A 100 -10.32 0.43 6.37
N GLN A 101 -9.75 -0.56 7.05
CA GLN A 101 -8.87 -0.34 8.19
C GLN A 101 -7.47 0.06 7.74
N ALA A 102 -6.95 -0.67 6.76
CA ALA A 102 -5.61 -0.48 6.21
C ALA A 102 -5.54 -0.96 4.77
N ILE A 103 -4.58 -0.41 4.03
CA ILE A 103 -4.19 -0.88 2.70
C ILE A 103 -2.71 -1.24 2.76
N THR A 104 -2.39 -2.42 2.26
CA THR A 104 -1.03 -2.92 2.19
C THR A 104 -0.70 -3.20 0.74
N CYS A 105 0.40 -2.69 0.23
CA CYS A 105 0.88 -2.96 -1.12
C CYS A 105 2.25 -3.64 -1.06
N ARG A 106 2.51 -4.55 -1.99
CA ARG A 106 3.79 -5.24 -2.15
C ARG A 106 4.19 -5.23 -3.62
N VAL A 107 5.50 -5.21 -3.86
CA VAL A 107 6.10 -5.37 -5.20
C VAL A 107 6.19 -6.87 -5.47
N GLU A 108 6.04 -7.29 -6.73
CA GLU A 108 6.36 -8.66 -7.17
C GLU A 108 7.83 -9.05 -6.93
#